data_AF-A0A7S2EX44-F1
#
_entry.id   AF-A0A7S2EX44-F1
#
_cell.length_a   1.000
_cell.length_b   1.000
_cell.length_c   1.000
_cell.angle_alpha   90.00
_cell.angle_beta   90.00
_cell.angle_gamma   90.00
#
_symmetry.space_group_name_H-M   'P 1'
#
loop_
_entity.id
_entity.type
_entity.pdbx_description
1 polymer ?
#
loop_
_entity_poly.entity_id
_entity_poly.type
_entity_poly.pdbx_seq_one_letter_code
_entity_poly.pdbx_strand_id
1 'polypeptide(L)'
;MSSSSSPGPLVGRGGDGWDLQYVLHREGRVDRNCDPCPIQETNAATISPEEFRERHIVTSEALVLRSFAAGWTAVGKWCDLEFFIEEFGHRTVPVEMGSMMDAKDGMKEKMITIGDFVRDFLIPSDERDYWPLSIQQTELALGRVAYLAQHPLFDQIPALLDDVVATPAHCGQDGPTRINVWIGTGGTRTPLHFDSYDNLLVQIAGAKYVRLYDSDQTDKIYPLRGGGSGTGAQGNMSSLNCEVEDYDKHPAARDAVFKEVVLLPGDCLFIPAG
;
A
#
# COMPACT_ATOMS: atom_id res chain seq x y z
N MET A 1 33.50 30.94 -16.37
CA MET A 1 33.80 30.08 -15.21
C MET A 1 32.48 29.66 -14.62
N SER A 2 31.93 28.53 -15.07
CA SER A 2 30.67 27.95 -14.61
C SER A 2 31.02 26.84 -13.60
N SER A 3 30.78 27.09 -12.32
CA SER A 3 30.92 26.10 -11.27
C SER A 3 29.67 25.22 -11.24
N SER A 4 29.78 24.02 -11.84
CA SER A 4 28.84 22.93 -11.65
C SER A 4 29.06 22.29 -10.28
N SER A 5 28.17 22.56 -9.33
CA SER A 5 28.08 21.81 -8.08
C SER A 5 27.32 20.52 -8.34
N SER A 6 28.04 19.40 -8.44
CA SER A 6 27.45 18.06 -8.41
C SER A 6 26.81 17.80 -7.04
N PRO A 7 25.58 17.26 -6.95
CA PRO A 7 25.04 16.80 -5.68
C PRO A 7 25.84 15.56 -5.23
N GLY A 8 26.38 15.63 -4.01
CA GLY A 8 27.05 14.49 -3.39
C GLY A 8 26.09 13.33 -3.11
N PRO A 9 26.61 12.11 -2.88
CA PRO A 9 25.78 10.93 -2.64
C PRO A 9 24.96 11.11 -1.35
N LEU A 10 23.67 10.80 -1.44
CA LEU A 10 22.77 10.70 -0.30
C LEU A 10 23.29 9.59 0.63
N VAL A 11 23.79 9.99 1.80
CA VAL A 11 24.15 9.07 2.88
C VAL A 11 22.83 8.49 3.41
N GLY A 12 22.63 7.19 3.20
CA GLY A 12 21.47 6.45 3.72
C GLY A 12 21.35 6.62 5.23
N ARG A 13 20.18 7.10 5.68
CA ARG A 13 19.77 7.01 7.07
C ARG A 13 19.13 5.65 7.24
N GLY A 14 19.65 4.83 8.15
CA GLY A 14 19.12 3.50 8.43
C GLY A 14 17.79 3.59 9.17
N GLY A 15 16.69 3.61 8.41
CA GLY A 15 15.50 2.87 8.76
C GLY A 15 15.53 1.62 7.88
N ASP A 16 15.29 0.45 8.46
CA ASP A 16 14.98 -0.77 7.72
C ASP A 16 13.65 -1.33 8.30
N GLY A 17 12.75 -1.88 7.51
CA GLY A 17 11.33 -1.79 7.82
C GLY A 17 10.51 -2.34 6.66
N TRP A 18 10.02 -3.55 6.85
CA TRP A 18 9.34 -4.29 5.81
C TRP A 18 7.83 -4.16 5.98
N ASP A 19 7.11 -3.84 4.90
CA ASP A 19 5.67 -3.74 4.85
C ASP A 19 5.02 -4.76 3.90
N LEU A 20 3.84 -5.20 4.33
CA LEU A 20 2.98 -6.11 3.60
C LEU A 20 1.58 -5.52 3.57
N GLN A 21 1.01 -5.41 2.37
CA GLN A 21 -0.21 -4.64 2.12
C GLN A 21 -1.32 -5.51 1.51
N TYR A 22 -2.50 -5.47 2.11
CA TYR A 22 -3.69 -6.24 1.72
C TYR A 22 -4.94 -5.38 1.60
N VAL A 23 -5.69 -5.48 0.52
CA VAL A 23 -7.00 -4.80 0.42
C VAL A 23 -8.11 -5.71 0.96
N LEU A 24 -8.78 -5.26 2.03
CA LEU A 24 -9.97 -5.88 2.62
C LEU A 24 -11.22 -5.16 2.12
N HIS A 25 -12.20 -5.87 1.56
CA HIS A 25 -13.47 -5.24 1.15
C HIS A 25 -14.48 -5.17 2.29
N ARG A 26 -15.22 -4.06 2.28
CA ARG A 26 -16.40 -3.65 3.04
C ARG A 26 -16.20 -3.03 4.43
N GLU A 27 -16.57 -1.75 4.51
CA GLU A 27 -16.92 -1.06 5.76
C GLU A 27 -18.16 -1.70 6.38
N GLY A 28 -18.04 -2.19 7.61
CA GLY A 28 -19.19 -2.63 8.39
C GLY A 28 -18.96 -3.78 9.36
N ARG A 29 -17.83 -4.51 9.24
CA ARG A 29 -17.46 -5.60 10.18
C ARG A 29 -15.95 -5.74 10.42
N VAL A 30 -15.18 -4.68 10.17
CA VAL A 30 -13.77 -4.67 10.60
C VAL A 30 -13.77 -4.43 12.11
N ASP A 31 -13.54 -5.49 12.89
CA ASP A 31 -13.29 -5.34 14.31
C ASP A 31 -11.90 -4.73 14.50
N ARG A 32 -11.85 -3.42 14.76
CA ARG A 32 -10.59 -2.72 15.01
C ARG A 32 -9.86 -3.22 16.27
N ASN A 33 -10.52 -4.01 17.12
CA ASN A 33 -9.92 -4.58 18.33
C ASN A 33 -9.36 -5.99 18.11
N CYS A 34 -9.37 -6.53 16.88
CA CYS A 34 -8.84 -7.87 16.62
C CYS A 34 -7.33 -7.91 16.36
N ASP A 35 -6.64 -6.76 16.32
CA ASP A 35 -5.21 -6.70 16.02
C ASP A 35 -4.40 -7.22 17.22
N PRO A 36 -3.72 -8.37 17.11
CA PRO A 36 -2.96 -8.96 18.22
C PRO A 36 -1.72 -8.13 18.60
N CYS A 37 -1.18 -7.35 17.65
CA CYS A 37 -0.02 -6.48 17.82
C CYS A 37 -0.24 -5.13 17.11
N PRO A 38 -1.00 -4.19 17.68
CA PRO A 38 -1.40 -2.98 16.97
C PRO A 38 -0.22 -2.01 16.75
N ILE A 39 -0.20 -1.35 15.58
CA ILE A 39 0.65 -0.17 15.35
C ILE A 39 0.15 0.99 16.22
N GLN A 40 1.05 1.86 16.71
CA GLN A 40 0.67 3.07 17.44
C GLN A 40 -0.27 3.93 16.58
N GLU A 41 -1.31 4.46 17.20
CA GLU A 41 -2.28 5.33 16.54
C GLU A 41 -2.48 6.66 17.27
N THR A 42 -2.79 7.69 16.49
CA THR A 42 -3.24 8.99 17.00
C THR A 42 -4.23 9.63 16.02
N ASN A 43 -4.97 10.63 16.48
CA ASN A 43 -5.77 11.44 15.57
C ASN A 43 -4.87 12.44 14.84
N ALA A 44 -4.99 12.52 13.51
CA ALA A 44 -4.16 13.40 12.68
C ALA A 44 -4.23 14.89 13.09
N ALA A 45 -5.35 15.34 13.68
CA ALA A 45 -5.50 16.72 14.15
C ALA A 45 -4.76 17.01 15.47
N THR A 46 -4.25 15.99 16.16
CA THR A 46 -3.66 16.13 17.51
C THR A 46 -2.14 16.11 17.53
N ILE A 47 -1.50 15.69 16.43
CA ILE A 47 -0.04 15.65 16.30
C ILE A 47 0.41 16.82 15.40
N SER A 48 1.41 17.57 15.83
CA SER A 48 1.98 18.63 15.00
C SER A 48 2.95 18.04 13.97
N PRO A 49 3.19 18.70 12.82
CA PRO A 49 4.21 18.26 11.86
C PRO A 49 5.63 18.16 12.47
N GLU A 50 5.95 18.99 13.45
CA GLU A 50 7.22 18.96 14.18
C GLU A 50 7.31 17.72 15.07
N GLU A 51 6.27 17.44 15.86
CA GLU A 51 6.21 16.25 16.70
C GLU A 51 6.23 14.97 15.85
N PHE A 52 5.48 14.94 14.76
CA PHE A 52 5.49 13.83 13.81
C PHE A 52 6.90 13.58 13.27
N ARG A 53 7.61 14.64 12.88
CA ARG A 53 8.98 14.53 12.39
C ARG A 53 9.92 13.99 13.45
N GLU A 54 9.88 14.52 14.67
CA GLU A 54 10.81 14.15 15.74
C GLU A 54 10.57 12.74 16.27
N ARG A 55 9.31 12.32 16.39
CA ARG A 55 8.93 11.07 17.06
C ARG A 55 8.69 9.90 16.11
N HIS A 56 8.57 10.15 14.81
CA HIS A 56 8.28 9.11 13.82
C HIS A 56 9.26 9.12 12.64
N ILE A 57 9.46 10.25 11.97
CA ILE A 57 10.41 10.30 10.84
C ILE A 57 11.85 10.09 11.31
N VAL A 58 12.28 10.82 12.35
CA VAL A 58 13.67 10.78 12.83
C VAL A 58 14.02 9.45 13.51
N THR A 59 13.04 8.82 14.16
CA THR A 59 13.19 7.56 14.91
C THR A 59 12.83 6.33 14.09
N SER A 60 12.33 6.50 12.85
CA SER A 60 11.83 5.42 12.00
C SER A 60 10.72 4.59 12.67
N GLU A 61 9.78 5.26 13.35
CA GLU A 61 8.66 4.61 14.04
C GLU A 61 7.35 4.79 13.25
N ALA A 62 6.76 3.69 12.81
CA ALA A 62 5.48 3.69 12.11
C ALA A 62 4.34 4.29 12.97
N LEU A 63 3.39 4.96 12.33
CA LEU A 63 2.26 5.60 13.01
C LEU A 63 1.00 5.57 12.15
N VAL A 64 -0.13 5.26 12.77
CA VAL A 64 -1.45 5.43 12.17
C VAL A 64 -2.01 6.80 12.53
N LEU A 65 -2.24 7.63 11.52
CA LEU A 65 -2.90 8.93 11.59
C LEU A 65 -4.38 8.75 11.25
N ARG A 66 -5.21 8.61 12.27
CA ARG A 66 -6.67 8.46 12.12
C ARG A 66 -7.30 9.76 11.64
N SER A 67 -8.29 9.65 10.76
CA SER A 67 -9.02 10.79 10.19
C SER A 67 -8.12 11.80 9.44
N PHE A 68 -6.96 11.36 8.94
CA PHE A 68 -6.01 12.18 8.19
C PHE A 68 -6.62 12.83 6.95
N ALA A 69 -7.36 12.05 6.16
CA ALA A 69 -8.01 12.50 4.94
C ALA A 69 -9.51 12.79 5.14
N ALA A 70 -9.98 12.99 6.37
CA ALA A 70 -11.40 13.21 6.65
C ALA A 70 -11.98 14.45 5.94
N GLY A 71 -11.14 15.44 5.60
CA GLY A 71 -11.53 16.62 4.82
C GLY A 71 -11.39 16.47 3.31
N TRP A 72 -10.94 15.33 2.80
CA TRP A 72 -10.75 15.10 1.36
C TRP A 72 -12.07 14.67 0.74
N THR A 73 -12.51 15.37 -0.30
CA THR A 73 -13.74 15.01 -1.05
C THR A 73 -13.63 13.59 -1.61
N ALA A 74 -12.42 13.14 -1.94
CA ALA A 74 -12.15 11.79 -2.43
C ALA A 74 -12.74 10.69 -1.54
N VAL A 75 -12.69 10.82 -0.21
CA VAL A 75 -13.18 9.80 0.73
C VAL A 75 -14.67 9.51 0.55
N GLY A 76 -15.48 10.52 0.23
CA GLY A 76 -16.91 10.35 -0.03
C GLY A 76 -17.27 10.15 -1.52
N LYS A 77 -16.37 10.54 -2.42
CA LYS A 77 -16.64 10.59 -3.87
C LYS A 77 -16.10 9.36 -4.60
N TRP A 78 -14.92 8.88 -4.25
CA TRP A 78 -14.24 7.81 -5.00
C TRP A 78 -14.73 6.40 -4.63
N CYS A 79 -15.60 6.28 -3.62
CA CYS A 79 -16.34 5.03 -3.39
C CYS A 79 -17.47 4.83 -4.42
N ASP A 80 -17.86 5.88 -5.14
CA ASP A 80 -18.77 5.79 -6.27
C ASP A 80 -17.99 5.32 -7.51
N LEU A 81 -18.21 4.07 -7.92
CA LEU A 81 -17.50 3.48 -9.05
C LEU A 81 -18.04 4.01 -10.39
N GLU A 82 -19.33 4.37 -10.46
CA GLU A 82 -19.94 4.99 -11.63
C GLU A 82 -19.26 6.33 -11.96
N PHE A 83 -18.87 7.12 -10.96
CA PHE A 83 -18.09 8.35 -11.15
C PHE A 83 -16.85 8.13 -12.02
N PHE A 84 -16.07 7.07 -11.78
CA PHE A 84 -14.88 6.77 -12.57
C PHE A 84 -15.22 6.37 -14.01
N ILE A 85 -16.33 5.65 -14.21
CA ILE A 85 -16.79 5.26 -15.55
C ILE A 85 -17.21 6.49 -16.34
N GLU A 86 -17.99 7.38 -15.74
CA GLU A 86 -18.59 8.54 -16.41
C GLU A 86 -17.55 9.61 -16.76
N GLU A 87 -16.68 9.96 -15.82
CA GLU A 87 -15.73 11.07 -15.99
C GLU A 87 -14.43 10.66 -16.67
N PHE A 88 -13.95 9.44 -16.40
CA PHE A 88 -12.61 9.00 -16.77
C PHE A 88 -12.56 7.64 -17.47
N GLY A 89 -13.70 7.02 -17.76
CA GLY A 89 -13.77 5.64 -18.25
C GLY A 89 -12.99 5.40 -19.54
N HIS A 90 -12.83 6.40 -20.40
CA HIS A 90 -12.08 6.32 -21.66
C HIS A 90 -10.55 6.33 -21.50
N ARG A 91 -10.03 6.68 -20.31
CA ARG A 91 -8.58 6.70 -20.06
C ARG A 91 -8.03 5.29 -19.94
N THR A 92 -6.85 5.05 -20.46
CA THR A 92 -6.18 3.73 -20.37
C THR A 92 -5.18 3.71 -19.23
N VAL A 93 -5.19 2.65 -18.43
CA VAL A 93 -4.32 2.46 -17.26
C VAL A 93 -3.67 1.08 -17.28
N PRO A 94 -2.45 0.93 -16.72
CA PRO A 94 -1.85 -0.38 -16.52
C PRO A 94 -2.54 -1.10 -15.36
N VAL A 95 -2.98 -2.33 -15.59
CA VAL A 95 -3.62 -3.17 -14.58
C VAL A 95 -2.93 -4.53 -14.56
N GLU A 96 -2.42 -4.90 -13.39
CA GLU A 96 -1.88 -6.23 -13.10
C GLU A 96 -3.04 -7.20 -12.83
N MET A 97 -3.11 -8.29 -13.59
CA MET A 97 -4.14 -9.32 -13.43
C MET A 97 -3.52 -10.65 -12.97
N GLY A 98 -4.13 -11.30 -11.97
CA GLY A 98 -3.68 -12.58 -11.45
C GLY A 98 -3.19 -12.51 -10.00
N SER A 99 -2.07 -13.17 -9.68
CA SER A 99 -1.47 -13.17 -8.34
C SER A 99 0.03 -12.93 -8.39
N MET A 100 0.52 -12.02 -7.55
CA MET A 100 1.97 -11.92 -7.33
C MET A 100 2.51 -13.12 -6.52
N MET A 101 1.63 -13.90 -5.88
CA MET A 101 1.98 -15.11 -5.14
C MET A 101 1.96 -16.38 -6.00
N ASP A 102 1.46 -16.33 -7.23
CA ASP A 102 1.47 -17.47 -8.15
C ASP A 102 2.84 -17.59 -8.83
N ALA A 103 3.64 -18.57 -8.40
CA ALA A 103 4.97 -18.80 -8.92
C ALA A 103 5.01 -19.30 -10.38
N LYS A 104 3.88 -19.76 -10.95
CA LYS A 104 3.82 -20.26 -12.34
C LYS A 104 3.47 -19.16 -13.33
N ASP A 105 2.41 -18.41 -13.05
CA ASP A 105 1.84 -17.45 -13.99
C ASP A 105 2.04 -15.98 -13.59
N GLY A 106 2.28 -15.70 -12.30
CA GLY A 106 2.48 -14.36 -11.76
C GLY A 106 1.33 -13.39 -12.03
N MET A 107 1.62 -12.09 -11.86
CA MET A 107 0.78 -11.01 -12.38
C MET A 107 1.13 -10.74 -13.85
N LYS A 108 0.12 -10.52 -14.69
CA LYS A 108 0.29 -10.06 -16.07
C LYS A 108 -0.29 -8.65 -16.21
N GLU A 109 0.57 -7.69 -16.49
CA GLU A 109 0.15 -6.32 -16.77
C GLU A 109 -0.54 -6.24 -18.13
N LYS A 110 -1.67 -5.53 -18.16
CA LYS A 110 -2.38 -5.16 -19.39
C LYS A 110 -2.81 -3.71 -19.33
N MET A 111 -2.73 -3.03 -20.47
CA MET A 111 -3.34 -1.72 -20.66
C MET A 111 -4.82 -1.92 -20.97
N ILE A 112 -5.70 -1.51 -20.06
CA ILE A 112 -7.16 -1.52 -20.25
C ILE A 112 -7.73 -0.14 -19.94
N THR A 113 -8.96 0.13 -20.36
CA THR A 113 -9.61 1.40 -20.00
C THR A 113 -10.04 1.39 -18.53
N ILE A 114 -10.12 2.55 -17.89
CA ILE A 114 -10.68 2.68 -16.53
C ILE A 114 -12.12 2.15 -16.52
N GLY A 115 -12.90 2.42 -17.57
CA GLY A 115 -14.27 1.94 -17.70
C GLY A 115 -14.36 0.42 -17.69
N ASP A 116 -13.51 -0.26 -18.46
CA ASP A 116 -13.44 -1.73 -18.47
C ASP A 116 -12.92 -2.26 -17.12
N PHE A 117 -11.91 -1.62 -16.54
CA PHE A 117 -11.37 -2.01 -15.23
C PHE A 117 -12.46 -1.97 -14.15
N VAL A 118 -13.22 -0.88 -14.09
CA VAL A 118 -14.30 -0.70 -13.11
C VAL A 118 -15.43 -1.71 -13.35
N ARG A 119 -15.92 -1.84 -14.59
CA ARG A 119 -17.08 -2.70 -14.91
C ARG A 119 -16.77 -4.19 -14.79
N ASP A 120 -15.60 -4.63 -15.25
CA ASP A 120 -15.30 -6.05 -15.35
C ASP A 120 -14.68 -6.60 -14.05
N PHE A 121 -14.10 -5.74 -13.20
CA PHE A 121 -13.37 -6.16 -12.00
C PHE A 121 -13.88 -5.50 -10.72
N LEU A 122 -13.93 -4.17 -10.64
CA LEU A 122 -14.22 -3.48 -9.37
C LEU A 122 -15.68 -3.61 -8.93
N ILE A 123 -16.66 -3.37 -9.81
CA ILE A 123 -18.09 -3.52 -9.49
C ILE A 123 -18.40 -4.98 -9.08
N PRO A 124 -18.02 -6.02 -9.86
CA PRO A 124 -18.25 -7.41 -9.44
C PRO A 124 -17.54 -7.82 -8.15
N SER A 125 -16.46 -7.13 -7.79
CA SER A 125 -15.76 -7.31 -6.52
C SER A 125 -16.51 -6.63 -5.38
N ASP A 126 -16.99 -5.40 -5.56
CA ASP A 126 -17.69 -4.65 -4.50
C ASP A 126 -19.02 -5.31 -4.07
N GLU A 127 -19.69 -6.01 -4.99
CA GLU A 127 -20.89 -6.80 -4.70
C GLU A 127 -20.64 -8.02 -3.78
N ARG A 128 -19.38 -8.34 -3.45
CA ARG A 128 -18.98 -9.54 -2.69
C ARG A 128 -18.39 -9.21 -1.32
N ASP A 129 -18.58 -10.14 -0.39
CA ASP A 129 -17.99 -10.06 0.96
C ASP A 129 -16.64 -10.81 0.98
N TYR A 130 -15.53 -10.07 1.02
CA TYR A 130 -14.16 -10.64 1.06
C TYR A 130 -13.62 -10.76 2.50
N TRP A 131 -14.49 -10.99 3.49
CA TRP A 131 -14.06 -11.04 4.89
C TRP A 131 -13.28 -12.30 5.29
N PRO A 132 -13.50 -13.51 4.75
CA PRO A 132 -12.55 -14.59 4.99
C PRO A 132 -11.45 -14.62 3.92
N LEU A 133 -10.21 -14.54 4.38
CA LEU A 133 -8.96 -14.77 3.62
C LEU A 133 -8.99 -16.03 2.71
N SER A 134 -9.95 -16.95 2.92
CA SER A 134 -10.17 -18.16 2.13
C SER A 134 -10.89 -17.98 0.79
N ILE A 135 -11.66 -16.90 0.58
CA ILE A 135 -12.34 -16.64 -0.73
C ILE A 135 -11.32 -16.30 -1.83
N GLN A 136 -10.07 -16.02 -1.45
CA GLN A 136 -9.02 -15.63 -2.37
C GLN A 136 -8.60 -16.76 -3.32
N GLN A 137 -8.63 -18.03 -2.92
CA GLN A 137 -8.18 -19.12 -3.82
C GLN A 137 -9.06 -19.25 -5.07
N THR A 138 -10.37 -19.04 -4.94
CA THR A 138 -11.32 -19.16 -6.06
C THR A 138 -11.20 -17.98 -7.02
N GLU A 139 -11.15 -16.74 -6.52
CA GLU A 139 -11.03 -15.55 -7.40
C GLU A 139 -9.66 -15.46 -8.07
N LEU A 140 -8.61 -15.91 -7.37
CA LEU A 140 -7.28 -16.05 -7.95
C LEU A 140 -7.28 -17.08 -9.08
N ALA A 141 -7.88 -18.25 -8.85
CA ALA A 141 -8.01 -19.30 -9.86
C ALA A 141 -8.88 -18.86 -11.06
N LEU A 142 -9.81 -17.93 -10.85
CA LEU A 142 -10.65 -17.36 -11.91
C LEU A 142 -10.02 -16.13 -12.60
N GLY A 143 -8.85 -15.65 -12.17
CA GLY A 143 -8.17 -14.50 -12.75
C GLY A 143 -8.92 -13.18 -12.58
N ARG A 144 -9.74 -13.07 -11.52
CA ARG A 144 -10.58 -11.90 -11.24
C ARG A 144 -9.93 -10.90 -10.27
N VAL A 145 -8.75 -11.22 -9.77
CA VAL A 145 -7.93 -10.27 -9.02
C VAL A 145 -7.23 -9.35 -10.00
N ALA A 146 -7.50 -8.06 -9.87
CA ALA A 146 -6.95 -7.02 -10.73
C ALA A 146 -6.50 -5.82 -9.90
N TYR A 147 -5.32 -5.29 -10.22
CA TYR A 147 -4.64 -4.28 -9.43
C TYR A 147 -3.97 -3.23 -10.32
N LEU A 148 -4.46 -2.00 -10.27
CA LEU A 148 -3.73 -0.83 -10.70
C LEU A 148 -2.80 -0.47 -9.54
N ALA A 149 -1.52 -0.82 -9.68
CA ALA A 149 -0.51 -0.66 -8.63
C ALA A 149 0.48 0.45 -9.00
N GLN A 150 0.86 1.24 -8.01
CA GLN A 150 1.99 2.19 -8.11
C GLN A 150 1.90 3.15 -9.30
N HIS A 151 0.68 3.56 -9.70
CA HIS A 151 0.47 4.38 -10.89
C HIS A 151 0.38 5.86 -10.51
N PRO A 152 1.12 6.78 -11.16
CA PRO A 152 1.01 8.21 -10.93
C PRO A 152 -0.26 8.77 -11.59
N LEU A 153 -1.43 8.35 -11.09
CA LEU A 153 -2.72 8.63 -11.73
C LEU A 153 -3.03 10.13 -11.83
N PHE A 154 -2.55 10.94 -10.89
CA PHE A 154 -2.73 12.38 -10.90
C PHE A 154 -1.99 13.08 -12.05
N ASP A 155 -0.85 12.53 -12.50
CA ASP A 155 -0.14 13.06 -13.68
C ASP A 155 -0.97 12.82 -14.95
N GLN A 156 -1.65 11.67 -15.01
CA GLN A 156 -2.53 11.31 -16.12
C GLN A 156 -3.87 12.04 -16.07
N ILE A 157 -4.42 12.23 -14.86
CA ILE A 157 -5.75 12.82 -14.62
C ILE A 157 -5.62 13.92 -13.55
N PRO A 158 -5.09 15.10 -13.91
CA PRO A 158 -4.87 16.18 -12.94
C PRO A 158 -6.14 16.67 -12.24
N ALA A 159 -7.31 16.51 -12.85
CA ALA A 159 -8.60 16.86 -12.24
C ALA A 159 -8.90 16.09 -10.94
N LEU A 160 -8.29 14.92 -10.73
CA LEU A 160 -8.42 14.17 -9.47
C LEU A 160 -7.71 14.86 -8.29
N LEU A 161 -6.79 15.80 -8.55
CA LEU A 161 -6.14 16.58 -7.49
C LEU A 161 -7.13 17.50 -6.76
N ASP A 162 -8.24 17.87 -7.37
CA ASP A 162 -9.28 18.69 -6.74
C ASP A 162 -9.98 17.97 -5.58
N ASP A 163 -9.86 16.64 -5.52
CA ASP A 163 -10.52 15.81 -4.51
C ASP A 163 -9.62 15.51 -3.29
N VAL A 164 -8.33 15.90 -3.31
CA VAL A 164 -7.32 15.53 -2.30
C VAL A 164 -6.45 16.72 -1.86
N VAL A 165 -5.81 16.61 -0.70
CA VAL A 165 -4.72 17.54 -0.31
C VAL A 165 -3.39 16.91 -0.71
N ALA A 166 -2.90 17.24 -1.91
CA ALA A 166 -1.69 16.65 -2.49
C ALA A 166 -0.39 16.95 -1.71
N THR A 167 -0.39 17.99 -0.87
CA THR A 167 0.76 18.38 -0.03
C THR A 167 0.38 18.44 1.45
N PRO A 168 0.17 17.29 2.12
CA PRO A 168 -0.10 17.28 3.55
C PRO A 168 1.05 17.91 4.33
N ALA A 169 0.74 18.66 5.40
CA ALA A 169 1.77 19.34 6.22
C ALA A 169 2.83 18.38 6.79
N HIS A 170 2.48 17.11 6.96
CA HIS A 170 3.35 16.03 7.41
C HIS A 170 4.50 15.72 6.45
N CYS A 171 4.38 16.07 5.16
CA CYS A 171 5.44 15.93 4.16
C CYS A 171 6.44 17.09 4.16
N GLY A 172 6.26 18.11 5.02
CA GLY A 172 7.06 19.33 5.00
C GLY A 172 6.69 20.28 3.86
N GLN A 173 7.46 21.36 3.71
CA GLN A 173 7.16 22.45 2.78
C GLN A 173 7.27 22.06 1.31
N ASP A 174 8.17 21.13 0.99
CA ASP A 174 8.40 20.67 -0.39
C ASP A 174 7.36 19.65 -0.86
N GLY A 175 6.51 19.14 0.05
CA GLY A 175 5.51 18.14 -0.25
C GLY A 175 6.09 16.75 -0.54
N PRO A 176 5.25 15.79 -0.97
CA PRO A 176 5.71 14.46 -1.33
C PRO A 176 6.56 14.50 -2.62
N THR A 177 7.60 13.66 -2.67
CA THR A 177 8.46 13.55 -3.85
C THR A 177 7.79 12.81 -5.02
N ARG A 178 6.84 11.93 -4.70
CA ARG A 178 6.04 11.13 -5.63
C ARG A 178 4.66 10.89 -5.04
N ILE A 179 3.65 10.85 -5.89
CA ILE A 179 2.29 10.47 -5.51
C ILE A 179 1.82 9.38 -6.46
N ASN A 180 1.51 8.21 -5.91
CA ASN A 180 0.95 7.09 -6.66
C ASN A 180 -0.44 6.76 -6.12
N VAL A 181 -1.23 6.12 -6.95
CA VAL A 181 -2.56 5.62 -6.62
C VAL A 181 -2.57 4.10 -6.80
N TRP A 182 -3.23 3.43 -5.87
CA TRP A 182 -3.49 1.99 -5.90
C TRP A 182 -5.00 1.77 -5.91
N ILE A 183 -5.50 1.04 -6.91
CA ILE A 183 -6.92 0.66 -7.02
C ILE A 183 -6.95 -0.82 -7.35
N GLY A 184 -7.71 -1.60 -6.58
CA GLY A 184 -7.75 -3.04 -6.79
C GLY A 184 -9.03 -3.67 -6.29
N THR A 185 -9.31 -4.86 -6.79
CA THR A 185 -10.37 -5.72 -6.27
C THR A 185 -10.04 -6.23 -4.87
N GLY A 186 -11.03 -6.81 -4.20
CA GLY A 186 -10.81 -7.64 -3.02
C GLY A 186 -9.82 -8.77 -3.32
N GLY A 187 -8.91 -9.01 -2.38
CA GLY A 187 -7.88 -10.04 -2.48
C GLY A 187 -6.64 -9.66 -3.28
N THR A 188 -6.50 -8.39 -3.69
CA THR A 188 -5.21 -7.85 -4.14
C THR A 188 -4.18 -7.89 -3.02
N ARG A 189 -2.97 -8.33 -3.35
CA ARG A 189 -1.85 -8.49 -2.41
C ARG A 189 -0.58 -7.90 -2.98
N THR A 190 0.09 -7.09 -2.19
CA THR A 190 1.49 -6.74 -2.40
C THR A 190 2.30 -7.60 -1.44
N PRO A 191 3.21 -8.49 -1.89
CA PRO A 191 4.02 -9.33 -0.99
C PRO A 191 4.90 -8.50 -0.04
N LEU A 192 5.40 -9.13 1.02
CA LEU A 192 6.23 -8.46 2.03
C LEU A 192 7.49 -7.89 1.38
N HIS A 193 7.71 -6.59 1.55
CA HIS A 193 8.75 -5.83 0.88
C HIS A 193 9.18 -4.62 1.70
N PHE A 194 10.16 -3.86 1.26
CA PHE A 194 10.43 -2.52 1.79
C PHE A 194 10.65 -1.50 0.67
N ASP A 195 10.41 -0.23 1.00
CA ASP A 195 10.58 0.91 0.11
C ASP A 195 11.78 1.77 0.55
N SER A 196 12.52 2.34 -0.39
CA SER A 196 13.64 3.24 -0.06
C SER A 196 13.21 4.65 0.38
N TYR A 197 11.92 4.90 0.56
CA TYR A 197 11.34 6.20 0.88
C TYR A 197 10.35 6.09 2.03
N ASP A 198 10.27 7.14 2.83
CA ASP A 198 9.19 7.34 3.77
C ASP A 198 7.87 7.44 3.00
N ASN A 199 6.83 6.76 3.50
CA ASN A 199 5.54 6.69 2.82
C ASN A 199 4.39 7.13 3.73
N LEU A 200 3.43 7.84 3.15
CA LEU A 200 2.12 8.11 3.74
C LEU A 200 1.07 7.37 2.92
N LEU A 201 0.69 6.19 3.38
CA LEU A 201 -0.33 5.36 2.76
C LEU A 201 -1.72 5.79 3.24
N VAL A 202 -2.43 6.55 2.41
CA VAL A 202 -3.77 7.07 2.72
C VAL A 202 -4.86 6.19 2.12
N GLN A 203 -5.77 5.67 2.95
CA GLN A 203 -6.89 4.85 2.50
C GLN A 203 -8.09 5.72 2.13
N ILE A 204 -8.54 5.65 0.87
CA ILE A 204 -9.65 6.49 0.37
C ILE A 204 -10.98 5.75 0.33
N ALA A 205 -11.01 4.50 -0.13
CA ALA A 205 -12.22 3.68 -0.24
C ALA A 205 -11.91 2.22 0.11
N GLY A 206 -12.87 1.50 0.70
CA GLY A 206 -12.64 0.14 1.20
C GLY A 206 -11.70 0.09 2.40
N ALA A 207 -11.23 -1.09 2.77
CA ALA A 207 -10.31 -1.29 3.89
C ALA A 207 -8.97 -1.88 3.42
N LYS A 208 -7.91 -1.69 4.21
CA LYS A 208 -6.61 -2.27 3.90
C LYS A 208 -5.94 -2.78 5.17
N TYR A 209 -5.65 -4.07 5.22
CA TYR A 209 -4.85 -4.66 6.29
C TYR A 209 -3.37 -4.54 5.93
N VAL A 210 -2.55 -4.13 6.89
CA VAL A 210 -1.12 -3.95 6.73
C VAL A 210 -0.41 -4.64 7.89
N ARG A 211 0.62 -5.42 7.57
CA ARG A 211 1.56 -5.98 8.55
C ARG A 211 2.94 -5.37 8.32
N LEU A 212 3.57 -4.89 9.38
CA LEU A 212 4.90 -4.30 9.39
C LEU A 212 5.86 -5.12 10.25
N TYR A 213 7.10 -5.27 9.79
CA TYR A 213 8.21 -5.82 10.56
C TYR A 213 9.29 -4.76 10.67
N ASP A 214 9.80 -4.56 11.89
CA ASP A 214 10.93 -3.65 12.11
C ASP A 214 12.23 -4.24 11.52
N SER A 215 13.20 -3.37 11.23
CA SER A 215 14.55 -3.69 10.69
C SER A 215 15.19 -4.89 11.35
N ASP A 216 15.11 -4.97 12.67
CA ASP A 216 15.74 -6.00 13.50
C ASP A 216 15.12 -7.40 13.29
N GLN A 217 14.00 -7.49 12.58
CA GLN A 217 13.37 -8.75 12.18
C GLN A 217 13.82 -9.25 10.81
N THR A 218 14.65 -8.51 10.08
CA THR A 218 15.08 -8.83 8.70
C THR A 218 15.60 -10.27 8.54
N ASP A 219 16.39 -10.77 9.50
CA ASP A 219 16.95 -12.13 9.44
C ASP A 219 15.90 -13.25 9.59
N LYS A 220 14.69 -12.91 10.07
CA LYS A 220 13.59 -13.84 10.33
C LYS A 220 12.54 -13.86 9.22
N ILE A 221 12.58 -12.89 8.32
CA ILE A 221 11.59 -12.70 7.26
C ILE A 221 12.14 -13.03 5.87
N TYR A 222 13.28 -13.71 5.77
CA TYR A 222 13.77 -14.31 4.51
C TYR A 222 13.79 -13.36 3.29
N PRO A 223 14.56 -12.26 3.33
CA PRO A 223 14.77 -11.39 2.17
C PRO A 223 15.29 -12.19 0.97
N LEU A 224 14.69 -11.95 -0.19
CA LEU A 224 15.21 -12.45 -1.46
C LEU A 224 16.53 -11.72 -1.74
N ARG A 225 17.60 -12.48 -2.00
CA ARG A 225 18.90 -11.90 -2.32
C ARG A 225 18.81 -11.20 -3.69
N GLY A 226 19.16 -9.92 -3.73
CA GLY A 226 19.24 -9.16 -4.97
C GLY A 226 20.22 -9.79 -5.98
N GLY A 227 19.98 -9.59 -7.27
CA GLY A 227 20.83 -10.10 -8.37
C GLY A 227 20.21 -11.16 -9.29
N GLY A 228 18.93 -11.49 -9.12
CA GLY A 228 18.14 -12.31 -10.06
C GLY A 228 17.29 -11.49 -11.04
N SER A 229 16.61 -12.15 -11.98
CA SER A 229 15.54 -11.55 -12.80
C SER A 229 14.17 -11.77 -12.13
N GLY A 230 13.30 -10.75 -12.11
CA GLY A 230 11.93 -10.85 -11.58
C GLY A 230 11.67 -9.97 -10.36
N THR A 231 10.56 -10.21 -9.65
CA THR A 231 10.04 -9.37 -8.56
C THR A 231 11.01 -9.17 -7.38
N GLY A 232 11.96 -10.08 -7.14
CA GLY A 232 12.98 -9.96 -6.08
C GLY A 232 14.33 -9.37 -6.53
N ALA A 233 14.44 -8.87 -7.77
CA ALA A 233 15.72 -8.44 -8.35
C ALA A 233 16.43 -7.33 -7.56
N GLN A 234 15.63 -6.45 -6.92
CA GLN A 234 16.12 -5.31 -6.14
C GLN A 234 16.50 -5.70 -4.71
N GLY A 235 16.26 -6.94 -4.29
CA GLY A 235 16.59 -7.41 -2.94
C GLY A 235 15.70 -6.87 -1.83
N ASN A 236 14.61 -6.18 -2.19
CA ASN A 236 13.67 -5.54 -1.27
C ASN A 236 12.37 -6.32 -1.07
N MET A 237 12.30 -7.58 -1.52
CA MET A 237 11.14 -8.45 -1.37
C MET A 237 11.49 -9.65 -0.50
N SER A 238 10.52 -10.18 0.23
CA SER A 238 10.66 -11.36 1.09
C SER A 238 10.03 -12.58 0.43
N SER A 239 10.59 -13.77 0.67
CA SER A 239 9.96 -15.04 0.28
C SER A 239 8.91 -15.54 1.27
N LEU A 240 8.76 -14.87 2.42
CA LEU A 240 7.80 -15.23 3.45
C LEU A 240 6.38 -14.86 3.00
N ASN A 241 5.51 -15.86 2.93
CA ASN A 241 4.08 -15.63 2.80
C ASN A 241 3.47 -15.49 4.20
N CYS A 242 3.14 -14.27 4.61
CA CYS A 242 2.61 -14.02 5.95
C CYS A 242 1.13 -14.42 6.13
N GLU A 243 0.39 -14.74 5.06
CA GLU A 243 -0.97 -15.29 5.20
C GLU A 243 -0.97 -16.79 5.48
N VAL A 244 -0.02 -17.49 4.87
CA VAL A 244 0.13 -18.94 4.95
C VAL A 244 1.57 -19.23 5.28
N GLU A 245 1.90 -19.05 6.56
CA GLU A 245 3.25 -19.22 7.08
C GLU A 245 3.64 -20.71 7.06
N ASP A 246 4.50 -21.06 6.11
CA ASP A 246 5.16 -22.37 6.06
C ASP A 246 6.43 -22.33 6.91
N TYR A 247 6.30 -22.66 8.19
CA TYR A 247 7.43 -22.69 9.11
C TYR A 247 8.38 -23.88 8.92
N ASP A 248 8.01 -24.87 8.12
CA ASP A 248 8.95 -25.94 7.76
C ASP A 248 9.95 -25.38 6.73
N LYS A 249 9.48 -24.50 5.83
CA LYS A 249 10.32 -23.77 4.88
C LYS A 249 11.00 -22.53 5.50
N HIS A 250 10.31 -21.81 6.38
CA HIS A 250 10.75 -20.55 6.98
C HIS A 250 10.73 -20.61 8.53
N PRO A 251 11.54 -21.48 9.17
CA PRO A 251 11.46 -21.72 10.62
C PRO A 251 11.70 -20.50 11.51
N ALA A 252 12.57 -19.56 11.11
CA ALA A 252 12.88 -18.36 11.86
C ALA A 252 11.69 -17.38 11.94
N ALA A 253 10.73 -17.48 11.01
CA ALA A 253 9.54 -16.64 11.00
C ALA A 253 8.63 -16.89 12.22
N ARG A 254 8.75 -18.06 12.89
CA ARG A 254 8.05 -18.34 14.15
C ARG A 254 8.37 -17.34 15.26
N ASP A 255 9.58 -16.79 15.23
CA ASP A 255 10.09 -15.86 16.24
C ASP A 255 10.08 -14.41 15.74
N ALA A 256 9.52 -14.15 14.55
CA ALA A 256 9.40 -12.81 14.01
C ALA A 256 8.31 -12.04 14.74
N VAL A 257 8.62 -10.81 15.16
CA VAL A 257 7.65 -9.90 15.77
C VAL A 257 7.16 -8.94 14.71
N PHE A 258 5.85 -8.70 14.65
CA PHE A 258 5.26 -7.78 13.70
C PHE A 258 4.25 -6.86 14.38
N LYS A 259 3.92 -5.77 13.70
CA LYS A 259 2.86 -4.84 14.03
C LYS A 259 1.81 -4.86 12.92
N GLU A 260 0.54 -4.65 13.24
CA GLU A 260 -0.57 -4.75 12.29
C GLU A 260 -1.54 -3.59 12.43
N VAL A 261 -2.27 -3.31 11.35
CA VAL A 261 -3.40 -2.37 11.35
C VAL A 261 -4.37 -2.70 10.23
N VAL A 262 -5.66 -2.46 10.47
CA VAL A 262 -6.63 -2.22 9.39
C VAL A 262 -6.89 -0.72 9.21
N LEU A 263 -6.57 -0.22 8.02
CA LEU A 263 -6.87 1.14 7.56
C LEU A 263 -8.28 1.17 6.97
N LEU A 264 -9.07 2.14 7.43
CA LEU A 264 -10.39 2.46 6.87
C LEU A 264 -10.34 3.79 6.11
N PRO A 265 -11.38 4.13 5.32
CA PRO A 265 -11.45 5.39 4.60
C PRO A 265 -11.17 6.60 5.51
N GLY A 266 -10.24 7.44 5.07
CA GLY A 266 -9.76 8.61 5.80
C GLY A 266 -8.55 8.37 6.69
N ASP A 267 -8.16 7.13 6.97
CA ASP A 267 -6.96 6.81 7.74
C ASP A 267 -5.69 6.92 6.88
N CYS A 268 -4.57 7.22 7.52
CA CYS A 268 -3.25 7.22 6.90
C CYS A 268 -2.27 6.41 7.75
N LEU A 269 -1.45 5.58 7.11
CA LEU A 269 -0.33 4.91 7.75
C LEU A 269 0.98 5.56 7.29
N PHE A 270 1.75 6.05 8.25
CA PHE A 270 3.15 6.37 8.03
C PHE A 270 3.99 5.10 8.10
N ILE A 271 4.67 4.80 6.99
CA ILE A 271 5.62 3.69 6.85
C ILE A 271 7.01 4.32 6.69
N PRO A 272 7.92 4.16 7.67
CA PRO A 272 9.28 4.65 7.56
C PRO A 272 10.02 4.05 6.36
N ALA A 273 10.98 4.80 5.83
CA ALA A 273 11.87 4.31 4.78
C ALA A 273 12.74 3.15 5.25
N GLY A 274 12.95 2.23 4.29
CA GLY A 274 13.75 1.03 4.38
C GLY A 274 13.06 -0.03 5.18
#